data_AF-A0AAE0B0U0-F1
#
_entry.id   AF-A0AAE0B0U0-F1
#
_cell.length_a   1.000
_cell.length_b   1.000
_cell.length_c   1.000
_cell.angle_alpha   90.00
_cell.angle_beta   90.00
_cell.angle_gamma   90.00
#
_symmetry.space_group_name_H-M   'P 1'
#
loop_
_entity.id
_entity.type
_entity.pdbx_description
1 polymer ?
#
loop_
_entity_poly.entity_id
_entity_poly.type
_entity_poly.pdbx_seq_one_letter_code
_entity_poly.pdbx_strand_id
1 'polypeptide(L)'
;MTSSPSAFRRKKIFSRKKSNNAVVYCNSSIPRFQDATGHEFATRLSNVYTIGKGTKPWVPLPKGKGIKLTIIEEAMKRQAATQAAA
;
A
#
# COMPACT_ATOMS: atom_id res chain seq x y z
N MET A 1 6.85 32.64 49.64
CA MET A 1 5.44 32.43 49.26
C MET A 1 5.19 33.28 48.02
N THR A 2 4.90 32.82 46.82
CA THR A 2 4.62 31.48 46.27
C THR A 2 4.73 31.56 44.74
N SER A 3 5.47 30.61 44.18
CA SER A 3 5.29 29.94 42.87
C SER A 3 5.20 30.74 41.55
N SER A 4 6.23 30.52 40.72
CA SER A 4 6.21 30.58 39.24
C SER A 4 4.97 29.93 38.61
N PRO A 5 4.36 30.54 37.58
CA PRO A 5 3.45 29.84 36.69
C PRO A 5 4.24 29.16 35.56
N SER A 6 4.52 27.88 35.74
CA SER A 6 4.98 26.97 34.68
C SER A 6 3.88 26.82 33.63
N ALA A 7 4.04 27.45 32.47
CA ALA A 7 3.11 27.33 31.34
C ALA A 7 3.27 25.97 30.63
N PHE A 8 2.79 24.91 31.27
CA PHE A 8 2.50 23.63 30.64
C PHE A 8 1.19 23.77 29.83
N ARG A 9 1.28 24.04 28.53
CA ARG A 9 0.13 23.94 27.63
C ARG A 9 0.44 23.05 26.42
N ARG A 10 0.27 21.75 26.68
CA ARG A 10 -0.10 20.65 25.77
C ARG A 10 0.24 20.85 24.29
N LYS A 11 1.38 20.25 23.89
CA LYS A 11 1.54 19.61 22.57
C LYS A 11 0.32 18.72 22.29
N LYS A 12 -0.48 19.07 21.29
CA LYS A 12 -1.22 18.14 20.39
C LYS A 12 -2.02 18.94 19.37
N ILE A 13 -1.33 19.49 18.36
CA ILE A 13 -1.98 19.58 17.05
C ILE A 13 -1.75 18.23 16.42
N PHE A 14 -2.76 17.38 16.59
CA PHE A 14 -2.87 16.07 15.99
C PHE A 14 -2.69 16.23 14.48
N SER A 15 -1.50 15.89 13.99
CA SER A 15 -1.21 15.83 12.56
C SER A 15 -2.17 14.81 11.95
N ARG A 16 -3.26 15.32 11.37
CA ARG A 16 -4.25 14.55 10.62
C ARG A 16 -3.56 14.09 9.34
N LYS A 17 -2.74 13.04 9.46
CA LYS A 17 -2.05 12.41 8.35
C LYS A 17 -3.14 11.71 7.54
N LYS A 18 -3.65 12.43 6.54
CA LYS A 18 -4.62 11.95 5.57
C LYS A 18 -3.99 10.74 4.88
N SER A 19 -4.29 9.54 5.38
CA SER A 19 -3.82 8.28 4.81
C SER A 19 -4.64 7.99 3.56
N ASN A 20 -4.40 8.77 2.51
CA ASN A 20 -4.89 8.44 1.18
C ASN A 20 -3.92 7.41 0.59
N ASN A 21 -4.13 6.13 0.89
CA ASN A 21 -3.74 5.08 -0.05
C ASN A 21 -4.67 3.86 0.06
N ALA A 22 -5.93 4.10 -0.26
CA ALA A 22 -6.64 3.28 -1.22
C ALA A 22 -7.34 4.34 -2.07
N VAL A 23 -6.87 4.55 -3.30
CA VAL A 23 -7.57 5.41 -4.24
C VAL A 23 -8.82 4.65 -4.65
N VAL A 24 -9.83 4.67 -3.79
CA VAL A 24 -11.19 4.25 -4.13
C VAL A 24 -11.83 5.45 -4.81
N TYR A 25 -11.52 5.67 -6.09
CA TYR A 25 -12.39 6.49 -6.92
C TYR A 25 -13.53 5.60 -7.39
N CYS A 26 -14.73 5.86 -6.89
CA CYS A 26 -15.91 5.59 -7.68
C CYS A 26 -17.13 6.44 -7.30
N ASN A 27 -17.58 7.23 -8.27
CA ASN A 27 -18.98 7.60 -8.47
C ASN A 27 -19.71 6.51 -9.30
N SER A 28 -19.15 5.29 -9.41
CA SER A 28 -19.73 4.16 -10.15
C SER A 28 -19.73 2.89 -9.29
N SER A 29 -20.65 1.97 -9.54
CA SER A 29 -21.01 0.85 -8.63
C SER A 29 -19.90 -0.18 -8.33
N ILE A 30 -18.71 -0.12 -8.98
CA ILE A 30 -17.70 -1.19 -8.94
C ILE A 30 -16.35 -0.66 -8.38
N PRO A 31 -15.79 -1.28 -7.31
CA PRO A 31 -14.51 -0.85 -6.75
C PRO A 31 -13.36 -1.15 -7.70
N ARG A 32 -12.49 -0.14 -7.90
CA ARG A 32 -11.26 -0.23 -8.70
C ARG A 32 -10.05 -0.06 -7.78
N PHE A 33 -9.04 -0.90 -7.94
CA PHE A 33 -7.81 -0.92 -7.17
C PHE A 33 -6.63 -0.62 -8.09
N GLN A 34 -5.68 0.17 -7.60
CA GLN A 34 -4.40 0.43 -8.27
C GLN A 34 -3.25 -0.19 -7.46
N ASP A 35 -2.35 -0.89 -8.13
CA ASP A 35 -1.15 -1.43 -7.53
C ASP A 35 0.00 -0.41 -7.47
N ALA A 36 1.18 -0.84 -6.98
CA ALA A 36 2.35 0.04 -6.86
C ALA A 36 2.99 0.41 -8.22
N THR A 37 2.67 -0.33 -9.29
CA THR A 37 3.18 -0.13 -10.65
C THR A 37 2.19 0.70 -11.50
N GLY A 38 1.01 1.01 -10.95
CA GLY A 38 -0.03 1.81 -11.61
C GLY A 38 -1.01 0.99 -12.44
N HIS A 39 -1.01 -0.35 -12.32
CA HIS A 39 -2.01 -1.20 -12.94
C HIS A 39 -3.33 -1.14 -12.17
N GLU A 40 -4.44 -0.98 -12.90
CA GLU A 40 -5.78 -0.92 -12.33
C GLU A 40 -6.55 -2.23 -12.56
N PHE A 41 -7.19 -2.73 -11.51
CA PHE A 41 -8.01 -3.95 -11.57
C PHE A 41 -9.24 -3.85 -10.66
N ALA A 42 -10.25 -4.67 -10.93
CA ALA A 42 -11.48 -4.72 -10.15
C ALA A 42 -11.70 -6.14 -9.60
N THR A 43 -12.12 -6.23 -8.33
CA THR A 43 -12.46 -7.50 -7.67
C THR A 43 -13.70 -7.34 -6.80
N ARG A 44 -14.32 -8.45 -6.40
CA ARG A 44 -15.38 -8.45 -5.39
C ARG A 44 -14.81 -8.08 -4.02
N LEU A 45 -15.60 -7.39 -3.19
CA LEU A 45 -15.20 -6.99 -1.84
C LEU A 45 -14.82 -8.18 -0.93
N SER A 46 -15.36 -9.37 -1.18
CA SER A 46 -15.01 -10.61 -0.47
C SER A 46 -13.54 -11.00 -0.59
N ASN A 47 -12.86 -10.52 -1.63
CA ASN A 47 -11.49 -10.90 -1.95
C ASN A 47 -10.48 -9.81 -1.54
N VAL A 48 -10.94 -8.75 -0.86
CA VAL A 48 -10.12 -7.58 -0.52
C VAL A 48 -9.77 -7.59 0.97
N TYR A 49 -8.47 -7.57 1.27
CA TYR A 49 -7.95 -7.52 2.64
C TYR A 49 -6.98 -6.35 2.82
N THR A 50 -7.08 -5.63 3.94
CA THR A 50 -6.18 -4.51 4.25
C THR A 50 -4.97 -5.00 5.03
N ILE A 51 -3.77 -4.87 4.46
CA ILE A 51 -2.52 -5.45 5.01
C ILE A 51 -1.63 -4.39 5.71
N GLY A 52 -1.94 -3.10 5.55
CA GLY A 52 -1.16 -2.02 6.17
C GLY A 52 -1.65 -0.63 5.79
N LYS A 53 -0.87 0.38 6.17
CA LYS A 53 -1.14 1.79 5.88
C LYS A 53 0.02 2.38 5.07
N GLY A 54 -0.29 2.96 3.91
CA GLY A 54 0.73 3.53 3.02
C GLY A 54 1.66 2.45 2.46
N THR A 55 2.96 2.71 2.46
CA THR A 55 3.99 1.81 1.90
C THR A 55 4.54 0.79 2.90
N LYS A 56 4.07 0.81 4.17
CA LYS A 56 4.55 -0.08 5.23
C LYS A 56 3.51 -1.15 5.56
N PRO A 57 3.68 -2.40 5.08
CA PRO A 57 2.83 -3.51 5.47
C PRO A 57 3.09 -3.90 6.94
N TRP A 58 2.06 -4.41 7.62
CA TRP A 58 2.20 -4.93 8.98
C TRP A 58 2.68 -6.38 9.03
N VAL A 59 2.59 -7.09 7.90
CA VAL A 59 2.98 -8.49 7.74
C VAL A 59 4.04 -8.59 6.63
N PRO A 60 5.07 -9.44 6.77
CA PRO A 60 6.02 -9.68 5.69
C PRO A 60 5.31 -10.23 4.45
N LEU A 61 5.64 -9.67 3.28
CA LEU A 61 5.08 -10.10 2.00
C LEU A 61 6.02 -11.10 1.30
N PRO A 62 5.47 -12.04 0.51
CA PRO A 62 6.27 -12.91 -0.35
C PRO A 62 7.10 -12.12 -1.37
N LYS A 63 8.12 -12.78 -1.94
CA LYS A 63 8.97 -12.22 -2.99
C LYS A 63 8.08 -11.75 -4.16
N GLY A 64 8.11 -10.45 -4.46
CA GLY A 64 7.25 -9.81 -5.48
C GLY A 64 6.11 -8.95 -4.93
N LYS A 65 5.93 -8.86 -3.61
CA LYS A 65 4.99 -7.92 -2.95
C LYS A 65 3.52 -8.02 -3.43
N GLY A 66 3.15 -9.13 -4.07
CA GLY A 66 1.82 -9.32 -4.65
C GLY A 66 1.58 -8.58 -5.97
N ILE A 67 2.65 -8.08 -6.62
CA ILE A 67 2.56 -7.45 -7.94
C ILE A 67 2.54 -8.54 -9.00
N LYS A 68 1.49 -8.54 -9.83
CA LYS A 68 1.41 -9.43 -10.97
C LYS A 68 2.19 -8.82 -12.13
N LEU A 69 3.19 -9.55 -12.62
CA LEU A 69 3.95 -9.15 -13.80
C LEU A 69 3.10 -9.39 -15.07
N THR A 70 3.40 -8.64 -16.12
CA THR A 70 2.79 -8.90 -17.43
C THR A 70 3.31 -10.21 -18.02
N ILE A 71 2.57 -10.79 -18.96
CA ILE A 71 2.90 -12.08 -19.58
C ILE A 71 4.32 -12.07 -20.18
N ILE A 72 4.71 -10.95 -20.78
CA ILE A 72 6.02 -10.77 -21.42
C ILE A 72 7.13 -10.72 -20.36
N GLU A 73 6.94 -9.93 -19.31
CA GLU A 73 7.90 -9.84 -18.20
C GLU A 73 8.07 -11.18 -17.48
N GLU A 74 6.98 -11.93 -17.27
CA GLU A 74 7.05 -13.28 -16.72
C GLU A 74 7.83 -14.24 -17.63
N ALA A 75 7.60 -14.19 -18.95
CA ALA A 75 8.30 -15.03 -19.91
C ALA A 75 9.81 -14.74 -19.92
N MET A 76 10.19 -13.46 -19.96
CA MET A 76 11.59 -13.04 -19.90
C MET A 76 12.26 -13.48 -18.60
N LYS A 77 11.59 -13.33 -17.46
CA LYS A 77 12.10 -13.77 -16.16
C LYS A 77 12.32 -15.29 -16.11
N ARG A 78 11.42 -16.07 -16.71
CA ARG A 78 11.57 -17.53 -16.82
C ARG A 78 12.72 -17.91 -17.75
N GLN A 79 12.83 -17.26 -18.91
CA GLN A 79 13.91 -17.50 -19.87
C GLN A 79 15.29 -17.16 -19.29
N ALA A 80 15.41 -16.03 -18.58
CA ALA A 80 16.65 -15.66 -17.89
C ALA A 80 17.03 -16.69 -16.82
N ALA A 81 16.05 -17.21 -16.08
CA ALA A 81 16.30 -18.27 -15.10
C ALA A 81 16.75 -19.58 -15.76
N THR A 82 16.18 -19.96 -16.90
CA THR A 82 16.62 -21.16 -17.64
C THR A 82 18.00 -21.00 -18.26
N GLN A 83 18.33 -19.80 -18.77
CA GLN A 83 19.65 -19.52 -19.37
C GLN A 83 20.75 -19.43 -18.33
N ALA A 84 20.46 -18.95 -17.10
CA ALA A 84 21.43 -18.91 -16.01
C ALA A 84 21.70 -20.28 -15.36
N ALA A 85 20.87 -21.29 -15.66
CA ALA A 85 21.01 -22.65 -15.15
C ALA A 85 21.68 -23.62 -16.15
N ALA A 86 21.96 -23.14 -17.37
CA ALA A 86 22.75 -23.82 -18.40
C ALA A 86 24.21 -23.33 -18.35
#